data_AF-A0A182HVB5-F1
#
_entry.id   AF-A0A182HVB5-F1
#
_cell.length_a   1.000
_cell.length_b   1.000
_cell.length_c   1.000
_cell.angle_alpha   90.00
_cell.angle_beta   90.00
_cell.angle_gamma   90.00
#
_symmetry.space_group_name_H-M   'P 1'
#
loop_
_entity.id
_entity.type
_entity.pdbx_description
1 polymer ?
#
loop_
_entity_poly.entity_id
_entity_poly.type
_entity_poly.pdbx_seq_one_letter_code
_entity_poly.pdbx_strand_id
1 'polypeptide(L)'
;MTESRVLTEDVDIDPPSERSVVIFGRDVSTIPCFRNSYLYGISIGIGVGFLAFLKTSRPQLSTHIGFGTFMATTLGYWFPCRYNWSKQKFDAAQLQQALQQQALYEGTEKERELAMKTEQA
;
A
#
# COMPACT_ATOMS: atom_id res chain seq x y z
N MET A 1 27.07 23.46 -10.06
CA MET A 1 25.67 23.90 -10.22
C MET A 1 25.19 23.35 -11.55
N THR A 2 24.55 22.18 -11.50
CA THR A 2 23.93 21.44 -12.63
C THR A 2 23.04 20.40 -11.94
N GLU A 3 21.88 20.78 -11.44
CA GLU A 3 20.59 20.89 -12.15
C GLU A 3 20.16 19.58 -12.84
N SER A 4 19.17 18.94 -12.20
CA SER A 4 17.97 18.36 -12.79
C SER A 4 18.07 17.79 -14.21
N ARG A 5 17.90 16.46 -14.32
CA ARG A 5 17.02 15.83 -15.31
C ARG A 5 16.80 14.36 -14.98
N VAL A 6 15.52 14.01 -14.80
CA VAL A 6 14.88 12.78 -15.31
C VAL A 6 15.30 11.49 -14.59
N LEU A 7 14.43 10.89 -13.78
CA LEU A 7 13.35 10.08 -14.34
C LEU A 7 12.08 10.14 -13.46
N THR A 8 11.14 10.97 -13.90
CA THR A 8 9.72 10.62 -13.82
C THR A 8 9.53 9.44 -14.77
N GLU A 9 9.18 8.25 -14.27
CA GLU A 9 8.61 7.19 -15.10
C GLU A 9 7.42 6.61 -14.33
N ASP A 10 6.27 7.15 -14.72
CA ASP A 10 4.98 6.51 -14.85
C ASP A 10 4.29 5.92 -13.61
N VAL A 11 3.30 6.70 -13.18
CA VAL A 11 2.02 6.22 -12.65
C VAL A 11 1.39 5.33 -13.72
N ASP A 12 1.55 4.02 -13.61
CA ASP A 12 0.76 3.05 -14.38
C ASP A 12 -0.39 2.55 -13.51
N ILE A 13 -1.60 3.01 -13.86
CA ILE A 13 -2.88 2.50 -13.37
C ILE A 13 -3.25 1.35 -14.31
N ASP A 14 -2.84 0.13 -13.99
CA ASP A 14 -3.28 -1.10 -14.67
C ASP A 14 -4.01 -2.05 -13.68
N PRO A 15 -5.22 -2.53 -14.02
CA PRO A 15 -6.08 -3.29 -13.11
C PRO A 15 -5.52 -4.69 -12.80
N PRO A 16 -5.75 -5.22 -11.59
CA PRO A 16 -5.07 -6.43 -11.14
C PRO A 16 -5.65 -7.68 -11.80
N SER A 17 -4.87 -8.31 -12.69
CA SER A 17 -5.09 -9.72 -13.04
C SER A 17 -4.68 -10.63 -11.88
N GLU A 18 -5.66 -11.39 -11.38
CA GLU A 18 -5.50 -12.38 -10.31
C GLU A 18 -4.64 -13.56 -10.79
N ARG A 19 -3.40 -13.63 -10.34
CA ARG A 19 -2.63 -14.87 -10.30
C ARG A 19 -2.31 -15.17 -8.84
N SER A 20 -3.13 -16.03 -8.24
CA SER A 20 -2.99 -16.50 -6.87
C SER A 20 -1.76 -17.39 -6.73
N VAL A 21 -0.71 -16.86 -6.11
CA VAL A 21 0.49 -17.61 -5.74
C VAL A 21 0.39 -17.90 -4.23
N VAL A 22 0.02 -19.14 -3.91
CA VAL A 22 -0.15 -19.61 -2.52
C VAL A 22 1.22 -19.95 -1.94
N ILE A 23 1.79 -19.05 -1.14
CA ILE A 23 3.02 -19.28 -0.38
C ILE A 23 2.68 -19.04 1.09
N PHE A 24 2.89 -20.05 1.94
CA PHE A 24 2.54 -20.07 3.37
C PHE A 24 1.05 -20.19 3.75
N GLY A 25 0.24 -20.97 3.02
CA GLY A 25 -1.13 -21.34 3.45
C GLY A 25 -2.10 -20.15 3.64
N ARG A 26 -1.66 -18.95 3.26
CA ARG A 26 -2.40 -17.70 3.21
C ARG A 26 -1.92 -17.01 1.96
N ASP A 27 -2.82 -16.71 1.02
CA ASP A 27 -2.46 -16.02 -0.21
C ASP A 27 -1.76 -14.70 0.12
N VAL A 28 -0.45 -14.66 -0.07
CA VAL A 28 0.33 -13.43 -0.06
C VAL A 28 0.11 -12.64 -1.35
N SER A 29 -0.46 -13.28 -2.37
CA SER A 29 -0.91 -12.66 -3.62
C SER A 29 -2.11 -11.72 -3.43
N THR A 30 -3.00 -11.96 -2.45
CA THR A 30 -4.12 -11.06 -2.12
C THR A 30 -3.69 -9.84 -1.30
N ILE A 31 -2.44 -9.78 -0.84
CA ILE A 31 -1.93 -8.66 -0.05
C ILE A 31 -1.16 -7.72 -0.99
N PRO A 32 -1.77 -6.61 -1.45
CA PRO A 32 -1.16 -5.72 -2.44
C PRO A 32 0.16 -5.10 -1.99
N CYS A 33 0.43 -5.06 -0.67
CA CYS A 33 1.69 -4.57 -0.11
C CYS A 33 2.93 -5.35 -0.58
N PHE A 34 2.88 -6.69 -0.66
CA PHE A 34 4.07 -7.47 -1.01
C PHE A 34 4.45 -7.29 -2.48
N ARG A 35 3.45 -7.41 -3.35
CA ARG A 35 3.60 -7.32 -4.80
C ARG A 35 4.13 -5.94 -5.21
N ASN A 36 3.53 -4.87 -4.70
CA ASN A 36 3.96 -3.51 -5.05
C ASN A 36 5.36 -3.22 -4.52
N SER A 37 5.66 -3.56 -3.26
CA SER A 37 7.00 -3.36 -2.68
C SER A 37 8.09 -4.07 -3.48
N TYR A 38 7.82 -5.31 -3.92
CA TYR A 38 8.77 -6.12 -4.65
C TYR A 38 8.99 -5.61 -6.08
N LEU A 39 7.93 -5.22 -6.78
CA LEU A 39 8.02 -4.65 -8.13
C LEU A 39 8.77 -3.32 -8.13
N TYR A 40 8.43 -2.41 -7.20
CA TYR A 40 9.19 -1.17 -7.01
C TYR A 40 10.63 -1.43 -6.56
N GLY A 41 10.84 -2.44 -5.71
CA GLY A 41 12.17 -2.88 -5.31
C GLY A 41 13.02 -3.27 -6.50
N ILE A 42 12.51 -4.12 -7.40
CA ILE A 42 13.25 -4.58 -8.59
C ILE A 42 13.51 -3.41 -9.54
N SER A 43 12.49 -2.61 -9.86
CA SER A 43 12.66 -1.50 -10.81
C SER A 43 13.68 -0.48 -10.31
N ILE A 44 13.61 -0.09 -9.03
CA ILE A 44 14.56 0.82 -8.39
C ILE A 44 15.94 0.16 -8.25
N GLY A 45 16.00 -1.12 -7.88
CA GLY A 45 17.25 -1.87 -7.74
C GLY A 45 18.02 -1.96 -9.06
N ILE A 46 17.31 -2.26 -10.15
CA ILE A 46 17.86 -2.26 -11.52
C ILE A 46 18.29 -0.85 -11.92
N GLY A 47 17.42 0.15 -11.79
CA GLY A 47 17.73 1.54 -12.16
C GLY A 47 18.97 2.08 -11.45
N VAL A 48 19.05 1.92 -10.12
CA VAL A 48 20.20 2.35 -9.32
C VAL A 48 21.45 1.50 -9.61
N GLY A 49 21.29 0.19 -9.80
CA GLY A 49 22.38 -0.71 -10.17
C GLY A 49 23.04 -0.31 -11.50
N PHE A 50 22.24 -0.05 -12.54
CA PHE A 50 22.72 0.43 -13.83
C PHE A 50 23.38 1.80 -13.73
N LEU A 51 22.79 2.73 -12.97
CA LEU A 51 23.36 4.06 -12.77
C LEU A 51 24.70 3.99 -12.02
N ALA A 52 24.81 3.12 -11.02
CA ALA A 52 26.06 2.85 -10.33
C ALA A 52 27.11 2.21 -11.25
N PHE A 53 26.70 1.26 -12.10
CA PHE A 53 27.59 0.62 -13.08
C PHE A 53 28.19 1.63 -14.05
N LEU A 54 27.38 2.54 -14.61
CA LEU A 54 27.87 3.59 -15.51
C LEU A 54 28.83 4.57 -14.82
N LYS A 55 28.63 4.85 -13.53
CA LYS A 55 29.50 5.75 -12.76
C LYS A 55 30.83 5.10 -12.36
N THR A 56 30.82 3.82 -11.96
CA THR A 56 31.98 3.17 -11.34
C THR A 56 32.70 2.17 -12.26
N SER A 57 32.09 1.75 -13.38
CA SER A 57 32.56 0.70 -14.31
C SER A 57 32.96 -0.62 -13.64
N ARG A 58 32.58 -0.83 -12.38
CA ARG A 58 32.90 -2.03 -11.58
C ARG A 58 31.63 -2.84 -11.34
N PRO A 59 31.44 -3.98 -12.03
CA PRO A 59 30.21 -4.75 -11.95
C PRO A 59 29.95 -5.32 -10.54
N GLN A 60 30.99 -5.77 -9.83
CA GLN A 60 30.81 -6.30 -8.47
C GLN A 60 30.26 -5.25 -7.49
N LEU A 61 30.78 -4.03 -7.54
CA LEU A 61 30.30 -2.94 -6.68
C LEU A 61 28.86 -2.57 -7.02
N SER A 62 28.52 -2.48 -8.31
CA SER A 62 27.16 -2.21 -8.77
C SER A 62 26.15 -3.26 -8.28
N THR A 63 26.49 -4.55 -8.32
CA THR A 63 25.60 -5.61 -7.82
C THR A 63 25.34 -5.48 -6.32
N HIS A 64 26.37 -5.22 -5.51
CA HIS A 64 26.19 -5.03 -4.07
C HIS A 64 25.31 -3.80 -3.76
N ILE A 65 25.49 -2.70 -4.49
CA ILE A 65 24.68 -1.49 -4.34
C ILE A 65 23.23 -1.76 -4.79
N GLY A 66 23.03 -2.41 -5.93
CA GLY A 66 21.71 -2.75 -6.46
C GLY A 66 20.93 -3.70 -5.54
N PHE A 67 21.60 -4.69 -4.94
CA PHE A 67 20.98 -5.56 -3.93
C PHE A 67 20.64 -4.79 -2.66
N GLY A 68 21.53 -3.88 -2.24
CA GLY A 68 21.30 -3.02 -1.09
C GLY A 68 20.09 -2.11 -1.28
N THR A 69 19.96 -1.47 -2.45
CA THR A 69 18.80 -0.61 -2.76
C THR A 69 17.52 -1.41 -2.93
N PHE A 70 17.57 -2.58 -3.57
CA PHE A 70 16.44 -3.50 -3.66
C PHE A 70 15.91 -3.87 -2.27
N MET A 71 16.80 -4.30 -1.36
CA MET A 71 16.43 -4.67 0.02
C MET A 71 15.88 -3.47 0.80
N ALA A 72 16.54 -2.31 0.71
CA ALA A 72 16.13 -1.10 1.41
C ALA A 72 14.76 -0.60 0.94
N THR A 73 14.51 -0.54 -0.37
CA THR A 73 13.21 -0.14 -0.93
C THR A 73 12.11 -1.14 -0.55
N THR A 74 12.38 -2.45 -0.66
CA THR A 74 11.40 -3.48 -0.33
C THR A 74 10.99 -3.40 1.13
N LEU A 75 11.96 -3.34 2.06
CA LEU A 75 11.69 -3.21 3.48
C LEU A 75 11.05 -1.87 3.83
N GLY A 76 11.55 -0.78 3.24
CA GLY A 76 11.06 0.58 3.45
C GLY A 76 9.59 0.76 3.07
N TYR A 77 9.13 0.09 2.02
CA TYR A 77 7.71 0.10 1.64
C TYR A 77 6.88 -0.94 2.42
N TRP A 78 7.47 -2.09 2.74
CA TRP A 78 6.79 -3.19 3.42
C TRP A 78 6.33 -2.82 4.83
N PHE A 79 7.22 -2.27 5.67
CA PHE A 79 6.89 -1.94 7.06
C PHE A 79 5.70 -0.97 7.21
N PRO A 80 5.67 0.20 6.54
CA PRO A 80 4.54 1.12 6.64
C PRO A 80 3.26 0.53 6.03
N CYS A 81 3.35 -0.19 4.91
CA CYS A 81 2.18 -0.81 4.29
C CYS A 81 1.55 -1.86 5.21
N ARG A 82 2.37 -2.69 5.88
CA ARG A 82 1.89 -3.70 6.83
C ARG A 82 1.26 -3.09 8.07
N TYR A 83 1.80 -1.98 8.55
CA TYR A 83 1.26 -1.23 9.68
C TYR A 83 -0.12 -0.64 9.35
N ASN A 84 -0.21 0.10 8.24
CA ASN A 84 -1.46 0.70 7.78
C ASN A 84 -2.53 -0.34 7.49
N TRP A 85 -2.16 -1.47 6.88
CA TRP A 85 -3.10 -2.57 6.64
C TRP A 85 -3.68 -3.15 7.95
N SER A 86 -2.85 -3.26 8.98
CA SER A 86 -3.31 -3.73 10.29
C SER A 86 -4.27 -2.72 10.95
N LYS A 87 -3.95 -1.43 10.84
CA LYS A 87 -4.79 -0.33 11.33
C LYS A 87 -6.14 -0.26 10.60
N GLN A 88 -6.12 -0.25 9.27
CA GLN A 88 -7.33 -0.16 8.44
C GLN A 88 -8.29 -1.31 8.68
N LYS A 89 -7.80 -2.53 8.92
CA LYS A 89 -8.67 -3.66 9.29
C LYS A 89 -9.40 -3.42 10.61
N PHE A 90 -8.73 -2.80 11.57
CA PHE A 90 -9.33 -2.48 12.87
C PHE A 90 -10.35 -1.35 12.74
N ASP A 91 -10.05 -0.32 11.95
CA ASP A 91 -10.95 0.81 11.73
C ASP A 91 -12.18 0.40 10.91
N ALA A 92 -12.01 -0.45 9.89
CA ALA A 92 -13.10 -1.00 9.10
C ALA A 92 -14.05 -1.86 9.95
N ALA A 93 -13.51 -2.64 10.90
CA ALA A 93 -14.33 -3.42 11.82
C ALA A 93 -15.18 -2.52 12.74
N GLN A 94 -14.60 -1.43 13.27
CA GLN A 94 -15.34 -0.46 14.07
C GLN A 94 -16.40 0.28 13.24
N LEU A 95 -16.07 0.70 12.02
CA LEU A 95 -17.01 1.36 11.12
C LEU A 95 -18.20 0.46 10.77
N GLN A 96 -17.97 -0.83 10.51
CA GLN A 96 -19.04 -1.79 10.27
C GLN A 96 -19.99 -1.93 11.46
N GLN A 97 -19.46 -1.92 12.69
CA GLN A 97 -20.29 -1.94 13.89
C GLN A 97 -21.13 -0.67 14.04
N ALA A 98 -20.55 0.50 13.78
CA ALA A 98 -21.28 1.77 13.82
C ALA A 98 -22.38 1.83 12.74
N LEU A 99 -22.09 1.37 11.53
CA LEU A 99 -23.07 1.29 10.43
C LEU A 99 -24.22 0.33 10.76
N GLN A 100 -23.94 -0.83 11.35
CA GLN A 100 -24.98 -1.78 11.77
C GLN A 100 -25.88 -1.19 12.86
N GLN A 101 -25.32 -0.44 13.82
CA GLN A 101 -26.13 0.22 14.83
C GLN A 101 -27.03 1.28 14.21
N GLN A 102 -26.50 2.15 13.35
CA GLN A 102 -27.28 3.17 12.65
C GLN A 102 -28.39 2.54 11.79
N ALA A 103 -28.08 1.47 11.05
CA ALA A 103 -29.05 0.75 10.22
C ALA A 103 -30.21 0.11 11.01
N LEU A 104 -30.03 -0.18 12.30
CA LEU A 104 -31.13 -0.63 13.17
C LEU A 104 -32.02 0.53 13.67
N TYR A 105 -31.49 1.75 13.74
CA TYR A 105 -32.23 2.92 14.19
C TYR A 105 -32.95 3.65 13.05
N GLU A 106 -32.39 3.67 11.83
CA GLU A 106 -33.06 4.18 10.63
C GLU A 106 -34.39 3.42 10.41
N GLY A 107 -35.51 4.12 10.56
CA GLY A 107 -36.86 3.55 10.37
C GLY A 107 -37.59 3.04 11.62
N THR A 108 -36.95 3.06 12.80
CA THR A 108 -37.61 2.71 14.08
C THR A 108 -38.26 3.96 14.72
N GLU A 109 -39.31 3.79 15.52
CA GLU A 109 -40.08 4.86 16.20
C GLU A 109 -39.22 5.87 16.98
N LYS A 110 -37.99 5.51 17.36
CA LYS A 110 -37.03 6.40 18.02
C LYS A 110 -36.60 7.61 17.19
N GLU A 111 -36.49 7.51 15.87
CA GLU A 111 -36.25 8.71 15.02
C GLU A 111 -37.44 9.66 15.07
N ARG A 112 -38.67 9.12 15.09
CA ARG A 112 -39.90 9.94 15.18
C ARG A 112 -40.01 10.62 16.55
N GLU A 113 -39.67 9.93 17.64
CA GLU A 113 -39.61 10.53 18.98
C GLU A 113 -38.55 11.64 19.10
N LEU A 114 -37.38 11.47 18.47
CA LEU A 114 -36.32 12.48 18.45
C LEU A 114 -36.71 13.70 17.60
N ALA A 115 -37.34 13.50 16.44
CA ALA A 115 -37.88 14.58 15.62
C ALA A 115 -38.96 15.38 16.39
N MET A 116 -39.91 14.69 17.03
CA MET A 116 -40.97 15.34 17.82
C MET A 116 -40.43 16.12 19.03
N LYS A 117 -39.38 15.63 19.71
CA LYS A 117 -38.72 16.37 20.80
C LYS A 117 -37.92 17.58 20.32
N THR A 118 -37.36 17.52 19.12
CA THR A 118 -36.57 18.64 18.56
C THR A 118 -37.50 19.75 18.05
N GLU A 119 -38.72 19.43 17.64
CA GLU A 119 -39.76 20.41 17.29
C GLU A 119 -40.43 21.09 18.49
N GLN A 120 -40.29 20.52 19.70
CA GLN A 120 -40.89 21.05 20.94
C GLN A 120 -39.93 21.90 21.79
N ALA A 121 -38.66 22.03 21.38
CA ALA A 121 -37.63 22.85 22.03
C ALA A 121 -37.38 24.14 21.22
#